data_AF-A0A8T7KL14-F1
#
_entry.id   AF-A0A8T7KL14-F1
#
_cell.length_a   1.000
_cell.length_b   1.000
_cell.length_c   1.000
_cell.angle_alpha   90.00
_cell.angle_beta   90.00
_cell.angle_gamma   90.00
#
_symmetry.space_group_name_H-M   'P 1'
#
loop_
_entity.id
_entity.type
_entity.pdbx_description
1 polymer ?
#
loop_
_entity_poly.entity_id
_entity_poly.type
_entity_poly.pdbx_seq_one_letter_code
_entity_poly.pdbx_strand_id
1 'polypeptide(L)'
;MRHSLQLQLDRLASDRWARRGVRILLRASALALSLVCLALGAHLLTGQPLRWTLVGAGALACIALGALLVLRPRLRAPEVARRLDRRFTLNEQLTTALELGPQAEGVGLYLYDQARRSLAQIRRQVAARQRFPWSELALVLCLAVLLTGLAALADIAPRRAGALPEPLPPLARVPDPAERVPPEPFAPPPPVQQELAAGGEGLAPVAADPAAAAALADALRDQSVTRPAAEALDQGRPGEAARQLRELADQVGQLSPQARNDLGQALREAARQIAPTSPGLAEQLNQSADGLAAGGGQAAAALEDLASLVEQFGQSQASDQAPGAPHGQSAGQGASGAGQGSLPGDQRERASQRLGVDGVPLELASDGGSTVPGAGNAEQASAPEGGTAGTGSFTRGSQSNERVSIGDDPLRIPADLRDVVQDYFSP
;
A
#
# COMPACT_ATOMS: atom_id res chain seq x y z
N MET A 1 -14.45 23.65 -49.86
CA MET A 1 -14.54 22.57 -48.84
C MET A 1 -13.18 22.11 -48.26
N ARG A 2 -12.11 22.93 -48.37
CA ARG A 2 -10.73 22.55 -47.98
C ARG A 2 -10.47 22.42 -46.47
N HIS A 3 -11.42 22.84 -45.64
CA HIS A 3 -11.22 22.99 -44.19
C HIS A 3 -11.62 21.78 -43.35
N SER A 4 -12.15 20.70 -43.91
CA SER A 4 -12.81 19.67 -43.09
C SER A 4 -11.85 18.86 -42.20
N LEU A 5 -10.68 18.45 -42.70
CA LEU A 5 -9.75 17.61 -41.93
C LEU A 5 -8.90 18.41 -40.94
N GLN A 6 -8.37 19.57 -41.35
CA GLN A 6 -7.66 20.49 -40.44
C GLN A 6 -8.56 20.95 -39.29
N LEU A 7 -9.80 21.39 -39.57
CA LEU A 7 -10.76 21.75 -38.51
C LEU A 7 -11.09 20.56 -37.60
N GLN A 8 -11.14 19.33 -38.13
CA GLN A 8 -11.38 18.15 -37.30
C GLN A 8 -10.20 17.83 -36.37
N LEU A 9 -8.97 17.95 -36.87
CA LEU A 9 -7.77 17.78 -36.05
C LEU A 9 -7.63 18.89 -35.00
N ASP A 10 -7.90 20.14 -35.37
CA ASP A 10 -7.88 21.27 -34.43
C ASP A 10 -8.96 21.11 -33.35
N ARG A 11 -10.16 20.67 -33.71
CA ARG A 11 -11.23 20.34 -32.73
C ARG A 11 -10.82 19.20 -31.80
N LEU A 12 -10.14 18.17 -32.32
CA LEU A 12 -9.63 17.08 -31.49
C LEU A 12 -8.51 17.54 -30.56
N ALA A 13 -7.62 18.40 -31.05
CA ALA A 13 -6.55 19.00 -30.25
C ALA A 13 -7.14 19.89 -29.15
N SER A 14 -8.14 20.72 -29.46
CA SER A 14 -8.79 21.59 -28.48
C SER A 14 -9.56 20.80 -27.42
N ASP A 15 -10.27 19.74 -27.81
CA ASP A 15 -11.03 18.90 -26.86
C ASP A 15 -10.08 18.15 -25.91
N ARG A 16 -8.99 17.57 -26.44
CA ARG A 16 -7.96 16.93 -25.61
C ARG A 16 -7.26 17.91 -24.68
N TRP A 17 -6.95 19.11 -25.15
CA TRP A 17 -6.31 20.15 -24.34
C TRP A 17 -7.24 20.62 -23.22
N ALA A 18 -8.52 20.89 -23.53
CA ALA A 18 -9.50 21.30 -22.53
C ALA A 18 -9.66 20.24 -21.43
N ARG A 19 -9.80 18.96 -21.81
CA ARG A 19 -9.93 17.86 -20.83
C ARG A 19 -8.67 17.65 -19.99
N ARG A 20 -7.49 17.74 -20.61
CA ARG A 20 -6.22 17.68 -19.86
C ARG A 20 -6.11 18.85 -18.90
N GLY A 21 -6.52 20.05 -19.33
CA GLY A 21 -6.58 21.23 -18.50
C GLY A 21 -7.48 21.03 -17.28
N VAL A 22 -8.69 20.51 -17.48
CA VAL A 22 -9.64 20.20 -16.38
C VAL A 22 -9.02 19.22 -15.38
N ARG A 23 -8.38 18.13 -15.83
CA ARG A 23 -7.73 17.18 -14.90
C ARG A 23 -6.57 17.81 -14.13
N ILE A 24 -5.74 18.62 -14.79
CA ILE A 24 -4.62 19.31 -14.13
C ILE A 24 -5.17 20.29 -13.08
N LEU A 25 -6.22 21.05 -13.40
CA LEU A 25 -6.86 21.96 -12.46
C LEU A 25 -7.48 21.22 -11.27
N LEU A 26 -8.17 20.10 -11.51
CA LEU A 26 -8.75 19.27 -10.45
C LEU A 26 -7.66 18.69 -9.52
N ARG A 27 -6.54 18.21 -10.07
CA ARG A 27 -5.42 17.71 -9.27
C ARG A 27 -4.75 18.83 -8.47
N ALA A 28 -4.57 19.99 -9.08
CA ALA A 28 -4.00 21.15 -8.40
C ALA A 28 -4.91 21.65 -7.27
N SER A 29 -6.24 21.65 -7.47
CA SER A 29 -7.19 22.00 -6.42
C SER A 29 -7.25 20.94 -5.32
N ALA A 30 -7.19 19.65 -5.66
CA ALA A 30 -7.10 18.57 -4.68
C ALA A 30 -5.84 18.68 -3.81
N LEU A 31 -4.68 18.97 -4.41
CA LEU A 31 -3.42 19.18 -3.68
C LEU A 31 -3.46 20.44 -2.80
N ALA A 32 -4.08 21.52 -3.28
CA ALA A 32 -4.27 22.71 -2.46
C ALA A 32 -5.19 22.43 -1.26
N LEU A 33 -6.31 21.73 -1.48
CA LEU A 33 -7.24 21.34 -0.42
C LEU A 33 -6.59 20.39 0.60
N SER A 34 -5.83 19.39 0.15
CA SER A 34 -5.15 18.46 1.06
C SER A 34 -4.12 19.18 1.92
N LEU A 35 -3.37 20.14 1.36
CA LEU A 35 -2.43 20.97 2.11
C LEU A 35 -3.13 21.80 3.19
N VAL A 36 -4.28 22.40 2.89
CA VAL A 36 -5.08 23.15 3.88
C VAL A 36 -5.67 22.22 4.94
N CYS A 37 -6.20 21.05 4.55
CA CYS A 37 -6.73 20.06 5.50
C CYS A 37 -5.66 19.56 6.46
N LEU A 38 -4.45 19.24 5.97
CA LEU A 38 -3.33 18.81 6.81
C LEU A 38 -2.87 19.92 7.76
N ALA A 39 -2.79 21.15 7.27
CA ALA A 39 -2.46 22.32 8.09
C ALA A 39 -3.49 22.54 9.22
N LEU A 40 -4.79 22.47 8.89
CA LEU A 40 -5.87 22.64 9.85
C LEU A 40 -5.91 21.47 10.86
N GLY A 41 -5.70 20.23 10.41
CA GLY A 41 -5.55 19.07 11.28
C GLY A 41 -4.38 19.23 12.25
N ALA A 42 -3.20 19.61 11.76
CA ALA A 42 -2.02 19.85 12.59
C ALA A 42 -2.27 20.97 13.62
N HIS A 43 -3.00 22.03 13.26
CA HIS A 43 -3.39 23.09 14.17
C HIS A 43 -4.30 22.56 15.31
N LEU A 44 -5.29 21.73 14.98
CA LEU A 44 -6.19 21.11 15.96
C LEU A 44 -5.45 20.17 16.92
N LEU A 45 -4.50 19.37 16.40
CA LEU A 45 -3.72 18.41 17.19
C LEU A 45 -2.69 19.08 18.11
N THR A 46 -1.98 20.09 17.62
CA THR A 46 -0.85 20.69 18.36
C THR A 46 -1.26 21.91 19.19
N GLY A 47 -2.40 22.53 18.88
CA GLY A 47 -2.82 23.80 19.46
C GLY A 47 -1.89 24.98 19.16
N GLN A 48 -0.87 24.80 18.30
CA GLN A 48 0.08 25.87 17.97
C GLN A 48 -0.54 26.84 16.97
N PRO A 49 -0.33 28.16 17.13
CA PRO A 49 -0.86 29.16 16.20
C PRO A 49 -0.20 28.98 14.82
N LEU A 50 -0.99 28.48 13.87
CA LEU A 50 -0.52 28.27 12.51
C LEU A 50 -0.45 29.60 11.76
N ARG A 51 0.64 29.83 11.03
CA ARG A 51 0.78 31.01 10.17
C ARG A 51 -0.04 30.79 8.89
N TRP A 52 -1.33 31.11 8.96
CA TRP A 52 -2.29 30.97 7.85
C TRP A 52 -1.84 31.63 6.55
N THR A 53 -0.99 32.65 6.62
CA THR A 53 -0.38 33.29 5.45
C THR A 53 0.51 32.35 4.63
N LEU A 54 1.30 31.49 5.28
CA LEU A 54 2.17 30.53 4.59
C LEU A 54 1.36 29.40 3.95
N VAL A 55 0.33 28.92 4.64
CA VAL A 55 -0.58 27.87 4.14
C VAL A 55 -1.36 28.40 2.94
N GLY A 56 -1.92 29.60 3.03
CA GLY A 56 -2.61 30.27 1.93
C GLY A 56 -1.69 30.51 0.73
N ALA A 57 -0.46 30.97 0.96
CA ALA A 57 0.53 31.14 -0.10
C ALA A 57 0.88 29.80 -0.80
N GLY A 58 1.05 28.72 -0.04
CA GLY A 58 1.29 27.39 -0.57
C GLY A 58 0.12 26.88 -1.42
N ALA A 59 -1.11 27.02 -0.94
CA ALA A 59 -2.31 26.64 -1.68
C ALA A 59 -2.45 27.44 -2.99
N LEU A 60 -2.22 28.75 -2.95
CA LEU A 60 -2.24 29.60 -4.15
C LEU A 60 -1.13 29.24 -5.14
N ALA A 61 0.07 28.90 -4.65
CA ALA A 61 1.17 28.46 -5.51
C ALA A 61 0.83 27.16 -6.24
N CYS A 62 0.18 26.20 -5.58
CA CYS A 62 -0.30 24.96 -6.22
C CYS A 62 -1.32 25.25 -7.34
N ILE A 63 -2.30 26.11 -7.09
CA ILE A 63 -3.31 26.50 -8.08
C ILE A 63 -2.66 27.26 -9.24
N ALA A 64 -1.76 28.21 -8.94
CA ALA A 64 -1.04 28.99 -9.95
C ALA A 64 -0.16 28.10 -10.83
N LEU A 65 0.54 27.11 -10.26
CA LEU A 65 1.31 26.13 -11.01
C LEU A 65 0.40 25.28 -11.92
N GLY A 66 -0.74 24.82 -11.39
CA GLY A 66 -1.76 24.12 -12.19
C GLY A 66 -2.23 24.96 -13.38
N ALA A 67 -2.58 26.23 -13.14
CA ALA A 67 -2.98 27.16 -14.19
C ALA A 67 -1.86 27.39 -15.21
N LEU A 68 -0.63 27.63 -14.77
CA LEU A 68 0.54 27.80 -15.66
C LEU A 68 0.74 26.56 -16.56
N LEU A 69 0.55 25.36 -16.02
CA LEU A 69 0.63 24.12 -16.80
C LEU A 69 -0.51 24.00 -17.82
N VAL A 70 -1.71 24.52 -17.53
CA VAL A 70 -2.80 24.61 -18.51
C VAL A 70 -2.46 25.61 -19.61
N LEU A 71 -1.78 26.73 -19.30
CA LEU A 71 -1.35 27.71 -20.30
C LEU A 71 -0.28 27.20 -21.27
N ARG A 72 0.30 25.99 -21.06
CA ARG A 72 1.25 25.44 -22.03
C ARG A 72 0.65 25.42 -23.45
N PRO A 73 1.42 25.86 -24.45
CA PRO A 73 0.92 26.07 -25.80
C PRO A 73 0.34 24.78 -26.38
N ARG A 74 -0.76 24.92 -27.11
CA ARG A 74 -1.44 23.82 -27.79
C ARG A 74 -0.51 23.23 -28.86
N LEU A 75 -0.47 21.89 -28.94
CA LEU A 75 0.24 21.17 -29.99
C LEU A 75 -0.33 21.57 -31.36
N ARG A 76 0.54 21.80 -32.34
CA ARG A 76 0.11 22.15 -33.70
C ARG A 76 -0.48 20.93 -34.40
N ALA A 77 -1.44 21.13 -35.32
CA ALA A 77 -2.06 20.05 -36.10
C ALA A 77 -1.07 19.02 -36.71
N PRO A 78 0.06 19.41 -37.34
CA PRO A 78 1.03 18.44 -37.88
C PRO A 78 1.71 17.58 -36.80
N GLU A 79 1.97 18.12 -35.61
CA GLU A 79 2.54 17.34 -34.50
C GLU A 79 1.54 16.32 -33.96
N VAL A 80 0.26 16.70 -33.93
CA VAL A 80 -0.84 15.79 -33.55
C VAL A 80 -0.98 14.66 -34.56
N ALA A 81 -0.90 14.95 -35.86
CA ALA A 81 -0.92 13.95 -36.91
C ALA A 81 0.24 12.96 -36.76
N ARG A 82 1.49 13.45 -36.62
CA ARG A 82 2.68 12.59 -36.41
C ARG A 82 2.58 11.71 -35.18
N ARG A 83 2.05 12.23 -34.06
CA ARG A 83 1.86 11.43 -32.84
C ARG A 83 0.75 10.38 -32.98
N LEU A 84 -0.33 10.71 -33.68
CA LEU A 84 -1.39 9.74 -33.97
C LEU A 84 -0.89 8.64 -34.90
N ASP A 85 -0.12 9.01 -35.93
CA ASP A 85 0.48 8.05 -36.85
C ASP A 85 1.41 7.07 -36.12
N ARG A 86 2.27 7.56 -35.22
CA ARG A 86 3.14 6.69 -34.39
C ARG A 86 2.34 5.80 -33.45
N ARG A 87 1.31 6.34 -32.77
CA ARG A 87 0.55 5.58 -31.77
C ARG A 87 -0.35 4.49 -32.37
N PHE A 88 -0.89 4.73 -33.56
CA PHE A 88 -1.77 3.80 -34.26
C PHE A 88 -1.07 3.08 -35.43
N THR A 89 0.27 3.18 -35.51
CA THR A 89 1.10 2.55 -36.56
C THR A 89 0.56 2.80 -37.97
N LEU A 90 0.10 4.03 -38.25
CA LEU A 90 -0.54 4.39 -39.52
C LEU A 90 0.48 4.70 -40.64
N ASN A 91 1.78 4.44 -40.42
CA ASN A 91 2.84 4.64 -41.41
C ASN A 91 2.78 6.01 -42.11
N GLU A 92 2.67 7.08 -41.32
CA GLU A 92 2.61 8.48 -41.79
C GLU A 92 1.40 8.84 -42.66
N GLN A 93 0.39 7.98 -42.80
CA GLN A 93 -0.78 8.22 -43.65
C GLN A 93 -1.52 9.54 -43.32
N LEU A 94 -1.67 9.91 -42.04
CA LEU A 94 -2.34 11.17 -41.68
C LEU A 94 -1.46 12.39 -42.00
N THR A 95 -0.16 12.26 -41.80
CA THR A 95 0.81 13.32 -42.09
C THR A 95 0.86 13.58 -43.61
N THR A 96 1.00 12.52 -44.41
CA THR A 96 1.00 12.60 -45.88
C THR A 96 -0.34 13.11 -46.42
N ALA A 97 -1.48 12.67 -45.86
CA ALA A 97 -2.79 13.19 -46.26
C ALA A 97 -2.97 14.68 -45.92
N LEU A 98 -2.34 15.17 -44.85
CA LEU A 98 -2.37 16.57 -44.46
C LEU A 98 -1.50 17.46 -45.37
N GLU A 99 -0.37 16.92 -45.85
CA GLU A 99 0.52 17.60 -46.80
C GLU A 99 -0.06 17.66 -48.22
N LEU A 100 -0.63 16.56 -48.71
CA LEU A 100 -1.31 16.47 -50.01
C LEU A 100 -2.53 17.41 -50.08
N GLY A 101 -3.22 17.55 -48.95
CA GLY A 101 -4.39 18.39 -48.82
C GLY A 101 -5.57 17.95 -49.70
N PRO A 102 -6.66 18.75 -49.71
CA PRO A 102 -7.92 18.39 -50.35
C PRO A 102 -7.93 18.59 -51.88
N GLN A 103 -6.81 19.02 -52.47
CA GLN A 103 -6.67 19.24 -53.92
C GLN A 103 -5.90 18.12 -54.61
N ALA A 104 -5.46 17.10 -53.87
CA ALA A 104 -4.78 15.98 -54.47
C ALA A 104 -5.73 15.27 -55.44
N GLU A 105 -5.27 14.99 -56.65
CA GLU A 105 -6.01 14.22 -57.66
C GLU A 105 -5.54 12.76 -57.66
N GLY A 106 -6.36 11.85 -58.20
CA GLY A 106 -6.02 10.42 -58.32
C GLY A 106 -5.83 9.72 -56.97
N VAL A 107 -4.68 9.06 -56.78
CA VAL A 107 -4.35 8.26 -55.58
C VAL A 107 -4.42 9.11 -54.30
N GLY A 108 -4.15 10.42 -54.39
CA GLY A 108 -4.24 11.33 -53.25
C GLY A 108 -5.66 11.48 -52.68
N LEU A 109 -6.70 11.41 -53.52
CA LEU A 109 -8.09 11.41 -53.06
C LEU A 109 -8.41 10.14 -52.25
N TYR A 110 -7.91 8.99 -52.70
CA TYR A 110 -8.11 7.72 -52.01
C TYR A 110 -7.45 7.74 -50.63
N LEU A 111 -6.19 8.19 -50.54
CA LEU A 111 -5.47 8.33 -49.28
C LEU A 111 -6.16 9.31 -48.33
N TYR A 112 -6.67 10.43 -48.83
CA TYR A 112 -7.41 11.41 -48.03
C TYR A 112 -8.71 10.83 -47.47
N ASP A 113 -9.47 10.08 -48.26
CA ASP A 113 -10.71 9.46 -47.79
C ASP A 113 -10.45 8.29 -46.82
N GLN A 114 -9.39 7.51 -47.04
CA GLN A 114 -8.93 6.48 -46.11
C GLN A 114 -8.51 7.09 -44.76
N ALA A 115 -7.71 8.17 -44.78
CA ALA A 115 -7.31 8.92 -43.59
C ALA A 115 -8.52 9.47 -42.81
N ARG A 116 -9.56 9.92 -43.52
CA ARG A 116 -10.80 10.40 -42.90
C ARG A 116 -11.56 9.28 -42.21
N ARG A 117 -11.64 8.09 -42.82
CA ARG A 117 -12.28 6.90 -42.23
C ARG A 117 -11.52 6.39 -41.00
N SER A 118 -10.19 6.32 -41.06
CA SER A 118 -9.36 5.92 -39.91
C SER A 118 -9.47 6.92 -38.76
N LEU A 119 -9.48 8.23 -39.05
CA LEU A 119 -9.70 9.26 -38.04
C LEU A 119 -11.08 9.10 -37.36
N ALA A 120 -12.13 8.78 -38.11
CA ALA A 120 -13.47 8.55 -37.56
C ALA A 120 -13.51 7.32 -36.63
N GLN A 121 -12.81 6.24 -36.98
CA GLN A 121 -12.69 5.04 -36.14
C GLN A 121 -11.90 5.34 -34.85
N ILE A 122 -10.77 6.04 -34.98
CA ILE A 122 -9.95 6.47 -33.83
C ILE A 122 -10.77 7.35 -32.89
N ARG A 123 -11.59 8.27 -33.42
CA ARG A 123 -12.48 9.11 -32.59
C ARG A 123 -13.47 8.28 -31.78
N ARG A 124 -14.09 7.26 -32.38
CA ARG A 124 -15.02 6.38 -31.67
C ARG A 124 -14.31 5.59 -30.57
N GLN A 125 -13.14 5.01 -30.86
CA GLN A 125 -12.36 4.27 -29.88
C GLN A 125 -11.86 5.17 -28.73
N VAL A 126 -11.40 6.37 -29.06
CA VAL A 126 -10.95 7.37 -28.09
C VAL A 126 -12.14 7.84 -27.23
N ALA A 127 -13.30 8.10 -27.82
CA ALA A 127 -14.50 8.47 -27.06
C ALA A 127 -14.95 7.34 -26.12
N ALA A 128 -14.90 6.08 -26.55
CA ALA A 128 -15.28 4.93 -25.73
C ALA A 128 -14.32 4.68 -24.56
N ARG A 129 -13.00 4.86 -24.76
CA ARG A 129 -12.00 4.69 -23.69
C ARG A 129 -11.88 5.91 -22.77
N GLN A 130 -12.45 7.05 -23.15
CA GLN A 130 -12.39 8.26 -22.34
C GLN A 130 -13.47 8.24 -21.25
N ARG A 131 -13.17 7.58 -20.12
CA ARG A 131 -13.96 7.76 -18.89
C ARG A 131 -13.79 9.21 -18.41
N PHE A 132 -14.90 9.87 -18.14
CA PHE A 132 -14.92 11.18 -17.47
C PHE A 132 -14.22 11.02 -16.11
N PRO A 133 -13.41 12.00 -15.64
CA PRO A 133 -12.60 11.87 -14.42
C PRO A 133 -13.47 12.00 -13.15
N TRP A 134 -14.46 11.13 -13.01
CA TRP A 134 -15.38 11.08 -11.87
C TRP A 134 -14.64 10.86 -10.55
N SER A 135 -13.58 10.06 -10.55
CA SER A 135 -12.75 9.82 -9.36
C SER A 135 -12.10 11.10 -8.84
N GLU A 136 -11.56 11.93 -9.73
CA GLU A 136 -10.92 13.21 -9.36
C GLU A 136 -11.94 14.22 -8.84
N LEU A 137 -13.14 14.27 -9.44
CA LEU A 137 -14.23 15.12 -8.94
C LEU A 137 -14.73 14.65 -7.57
N ALA A 138 -14.92 13.35 -7.39
CA ALA A 138 -15.32 12.76 -6.11
C ALA A 138 -14.27 13.03 -5.02
N LEU A 139 -12.98 12.95 -5.35
CA LEU A 139 -11.88 13.28 -4.44
C LEU A 139 -11.94 14.74 -4.00
N VAL A 140 -12.07 15.69 -4.95
CA VAL A 140 -12.17 17.13 -4.63
C VAL A 140 -13.40 17.41 -3.78
N LEU A 141 -14.54 16.79 -4.09
CA LEU A 141 -15.77 16.93 -3.30
C LEU A 141 -15.58 16.39 -1.87
N CYS A 142 -14.98 15.21 -1.72
CA CYS A 142 -14.68 14.60 -0.43
C CYS A 142 -13.75 15.48 0.41
N LEU A 143 -12.68 16.00 -0.20
CA LEU A 143 -11.75 16.93 0.46
C LEU A 143 -12.43 18.24 0.87
N ALA A 144 -13.33 18.78 0.06
CA ALA A 144 -14.08 19.98 0.38
C ALA A 144 -15.04 19.75 1.57
N VAL A 145 -15.73 18.61 1.61
CA VAL A 145 -16.58 18.21 2.75
C VAL A 145 -15.74 18.03 4.01
N LEU A 146 -14.60 17.34 3.91
CA LEU A 146 -13.66 17.15 5.02
C LEU A 146 -13.15 18.50 5.56
N LEU A 147 -12.73 19.41 4.68
CA LEU A 147 -12.30 20.76 5.05
C LEU A 147 -13.39 21.52 5.79
N THR A 148 -14.63 21.44 5.30
CA THR A 148 -15.79 22.09 5.92
C THR A 148 -16.05 21.53 7.31
N GLY A 149 -15.97 20.20 7.48
CA GLY A 149 -16.10 19.54 8.79
C GLY A 149 -15.00 19.95 9.77
N LEU A 150 -13.75 19.99 9.34
CA LEU A 150 -12.63 20.45 10.16
C LEU A 150 -12.77 21.93 10.55
N ALA A 151 -13.23 22.78 9.63
CA ALA A 151 -13.47 24.20 9.91
C ALA A 151 -14.59 24.39 10.94
N ALA A 152 -15.68 23.63 10.84
CA ALA A 152 -16.75 23.65 11.83
C ALA A 152 -16.26 23.19 13.21
N LEU A 153 -15.45 22.12 13.27
CA LEU A 153 -14.83 21.66 14.52
C LEU A 153 -13.89 22.70 15.14
N ALA A 154 -13.14 23.43 14.31
CA ALA A 154 -12.24 24.48 14.77
C ALA A 154 -12.98 25.68 15.37
N ASP A 155 -14.19 25.99 14.91
CA ASP A 155 -15.01 27.08 15.44
C ASP A 155 -15.74 26.69 16.74
N ILE A 156 -16.11 25.40 16.88
CA ILE A 156 -16.74 24.86 18.09
C ILE A 156 -15.73 24.68 19.23
N ALA A 157 -14.46 24.46 18.91
CA ALA A 157 -13.41 24.32 19.91
C ALA A 157 -13.45 25.56 20.83
N PRO A 158 -13.73 25.39 22.14
CA PRO A 158 -13.86 26.52 23.05
C PRO A 158 -12.55 27.29 22.94
N ARG A 159 -12.62 28.51 22.39
CA ARG A 159 -11.49 29.44 22.37
C ARG A 159 -11.01 29.46 23.81
N ARG A 160 -9.90 28.77 24.10
CA ARG A 160 -9.32 28.72 25.45
C ARG A 160 -9.20 30.17 25.83
N ALA A 161 -10.12 30.63 26.66
CA ALA A 161 -10.19 32.01 27.07
C ALA A 161 -8.80 32.25 27.59
N GLY A 162 -8.06 33.14 26.91
CA GLY A 162 -6.68 33.40 27.23
C GLY A 162 -6.67 33.61 28.72
N ALA A 163 -6.03 32.68 29.44
CA ALA A 163 -5.82 32.80 30.85
C ALA A 163 -4.97 34.04 30.98
N LEU A 164 -5.64 35.19 31.09
CA LEU A 164 -5.07 36.40 31.61
C LEU A 164 -4.40 35.93 32.90
N PRO A 165 -3.07 36.07 33.02
CA PRO A 165 -2.38 35.64 34.22
C PRO A 165 -3.05 36.39 35.37
N GLU A 166 -3.89 35.68 36.11
CA GLU A 166 -4.53 36.21 37.29
C GLU A 166 -3.37 36.60 38.20
N PRO A 167 -3.26 37.89 38.59
CA PRO A 167 -2.11 38.35 39.34
C PRO A 167 -2.09 37.55 40.64
N LEU A 168 -1.06 36.71 40.76
CA LEU A 168 -0.85 35.84 41.91
C LEU A 168 -1.14 36.64 43.18
N PRO A 169 -2.06 36.19 44.06
CA PRO A 169 -2.29 36.86 45.33
C PRO A 169 -0.96 36.95 46.08
N PRO A 170 -0.65 38.08 46.72
CA PRO A 170 0.64 38.26 47.38
C PRO A 170 0.83 37.14 48.40
N LEU A 171 1.85 36.32 48.15
CA LEU A 171 2.27 35.26 49.07
C LEU A 171 2.37 35.87 50.47
N ALA A 172 1.54 35.38 51.39
CA ALA A 172 1.65 35.70 52.79
C ALA A 172 3.11 35.45 53.22
N ARG A 173 3.73 36.47 53.82
CA ARG A 173 5.09 36.39 54.38
C ARG A 173 5.25 35.07 55.13
N VAL A 174 6.23 34.28 54.70
CA VAL A 174 6.75 33.15 55.48
C VAL A 174 7.12 33.68 56.87
N PRO A 175 6.47 33.20 57.95
CA PRO A 175 6.87 33.52 59.31
C PRO A 175 8.31 33.04 59.54
N ASP A 176 9.10 33.90 60.16
CA ASP A 176 10.51 33.71 60.47
C ASP A 176 10.76 32.37 61.21
N PRO A 177 11.63 31.47 60.72
CA PRO A 177 11.94 30.20 61.37
C PRO A 177 12.63 30.34 62.75
N ALA A 178 12.91 31.56 63.22
CA ALA A 178 13.50 31.81 64.53
C ALA A 178 12.55 31.64 65.73
N GLU A 179 11.22 31.54 65.54
CA GLU A 179 10.25 31.52 66.67
C GLU A 179 9.60 30.15 66.98
N ARG A 180 9.98 29.06 66.32
CA ARG A 180 9.45 27.72 66.66
C ARG A 180 10.54 26.67 66.82
N VAL A 181 11.15 26.65 68.01
CA VAL A 181 11.80 25.45 68.55
C VAL A 181 11.44 25.28 70.02
N PRO A 182 10.43 24.47 70.36
CA PRO A 182 10.38 23.78 71.64
C PRO A 182 11.31 22.55 71.60
N PRO A 183 12.05 22.24 72.68
CA PRO A 183 12.96 21.08 72.71
C PRO A 183 12.17 19.77 72.81
N GLU A 184 12.23 18.93 71.76
CA GLU A 184 11.78 17.53 71.83
C GLU A 184 12.95 16.60 72.26
N PRO A 185 12.70 15.66 73.20
CA PRO A 185 13.71 14.71 73.66
C PRO A 185 13.92 13.56 72.67
N PHE A 186 15.20 13.30 72.39
CA PHE A 186 15.72 12.19 71.59
C PHE A 186 15.15 10.83 72.02
N ALA A 187 14.58 10.10 71.06
CA ALA A 187 14.41 8.64 71.11
C ALA A 187 15.17 8.01 69.92
N PRO A 188 15.99 6.97 70.15
CA PRO A 188 16.81 6.35 69.09
C PRO A 188 15.98 5.47 68.14
N PRO A 189 16.30 5.45 66.82
CA PRO A 189 15.59 4.61 65.86
C PRO A 189 16.03 3.13 65.95
N PRO A 190 15.12 2.16 65.73
CA PRO A 190 15.48 0.75 65.61
C PRO A 190 16.22 0.45 64.29
N PRO A 191 16.99 -0.65 64.22
CA PRO A 191 17.82 -0.99 63.07
C PRO A 191 16.97 -1.37 61.85
N VAL A 192 17.32 -0.78 60.71
CA VAL A 192 16.76 -1.14 59.40
C VAL A 192 17.36 -2.49 59.00
N GLN A 193 16.53 -3.53 59.00
CA GLN A 193 16.89 -4.82 58.42
C GLN A 193 17.01 -4.67 56.91
N GLN A 194 18.15 -5.11 56.41
CA GLN A 194 18.54 -5.14 55.02
C GLN A 194 17.84 -6.34 54.38
N GLU A 195 16.62 -6.13 53.88
CA GLU A 195 15.86 -7.15 53.17
C GLU A 195 16.35 -7.21 51.72
N LEU A 196 17.28 -8.13 51.47
CA LEU A 196 17.50 -8.73 50.16
C LEU A 196 16.17 -9.38 49.71
N ALA A 197 15.32 -8.61 49.03
CA ALA A 197 14.20 -9.16 48.29
C ALA A 197 14.68 -9.48 46.87
N ALA A 198 14.89 -10.77 46.63
CA ALA A 198 15.04 -11.35 45.30
C ALA A 198 13.88 -10.87 44.41
N GLY A 199 14.21 -10.26 43.28
CA GLY A 199 13.29 -9.94 42.20
C GLY A 199 12.78 -11.21 41.52
N GLY A 200 11.88 -11.91 42.18
CA GLY A 200 10.94 -12.83 41.58
C GLY A 200 9.58 -12.16 41.59
N GLU A 201 9.36 -11.20 40.68
CA GLU A 201 8.01 -10.71 40.40
C GLU A 201 7.22 -11.90 39.86
N GLY A 202 6.40 -12.49 40.75
CA GLY A 202 5.31 -13.35 40.33
C GLY A 202 4.48 -12.58 39.33
N LEU A 203 4.36 -13.14 38.12
CA LEU A 203 3.44 -12.72 37.09
C LEU A 203 2.03 -12.66 37.69
N ALA A 204 1.62 -11.47 38.12
CA ALA A 204 0.21 -11.18 38.31
C ALA A 204 -0.49 -11.50 36.98
N PRO A 205 -1.68 -12.13 37.00
CA PRO A 205 -2.41 -12.43 35.77
C PRO A 205 -2.64 -11.11 35.04
N VAL A 206 -1.93 -10.94 33.91
CA VAL A 206 -2.10 -9.81 33.01
C VAL A 206 -3.52 -9.92 32.47
N ALA A 207 -4.39 -9.01 32.93
CA ALA A 207 -5.75 -8.92 32.41
C ALA A 207 -5.68 -8.75 30.88
N ALA A 208 -6.45 -9.57 30.16
CA ALA A 208 -6.45 -9.58 28.70
C ALA A 208 -6.85 -8.19 28.17
N ASP A 209 -5.88 -7.45 27.63
CA ASP A 209 -6.15 -6.12 27.09
C ASP A 209 -6.81 -6.22 25.70
N PRO A 210 -8.08 -5.81 25.53
CA PRO A 210 -8.75 -5.85 24.24
C PRO A 210 -8.05 -5.01 23.18
N ALA A 211 -7.27 -3.98 23.56
CA ALA A 211 -6.50 -3.18 22.62
C ALA A 211 -5.38 -3.99 21.96
N ALA A 212 -4.76 -4.92 22.70
CA ALA A 212 -3.71 -5.78 22.16
C ALA A 212 -4.24 -6.76 21.12
N ALA A 213 -5.43 -7.32 21.35
CA ALA A 213 -6.10 -8.19 20.37
C ALA A 213 -6.45 -7.44 19.07
N ALA A 214 -6.95 -6.20 19.19
CA ALA A 214 -7.29 -5.38 18.04
C ALA A 214 -6.05 -5.02 17.20
N ALA A 215 -4.94 -4.64 17.84
CA ALA A 215 -3.69 -4.35 17.14
C ALA A 215 -3.12 -5.59 16.42
N LEU A 216 -3.22 -6.77 17.05
CA LEU A 216 -2.81 -8.03 16.44
C LEU A 216 -3.72 -8.41 15.25
N ALA A 217 -5.03 -8.25 15.38
CA ALA A 217 -5.98 -8.51 14.30
C ALA A 217 -5.74 -7.59 13.09
N ASP A 218 -5.45 -6.31 13.32
CA ASP A 218 -5.13 -5.35 12.25
C ASP A 218 -3.85 -5.75 11.49
N ALA A 219 -2.78 -6.11 12.21
CA ALA A 219 -1.55 -6.59 11.61
C ALA A 219 -1.72 -7.89 10.79
N LEU A 220 -2.59 -8.80 11.24
CA LEU A 220 -2.92 -10.02 10.51
C LEU A 220 -3.88 -9.77 9.33
N ARG A 221 -4.64 -8.68 9.34
CA ARG A 221 -5.59 -8.35 8.26
C ARG A 221 -4.90 -7.80 7.01
N ASP A 222 -3.77 -7.13 7.18
CA ASP A 222 -2.99 -6.53 6.09
C ASP A 222 -2.41 -7.58 5.13
N GLN A 223 -2.22 -8.82 5.59
CA GLN A 223 -1.77 -9.92 4.75
C GLN A 223 -2.96 -10.81 4.35
N SER A 224 -3.13 -11.02 3.05
CA SER A 224 -4.25 -11.81 2.51
C SER A 224 -4.27 -13.25 3.02
N VAL A 225 -3.10 -13.81 3.35
CA VAL A 225 -2.94 -15.18 3.87
C VAL A 225 -3.34 -15.34 5.34
N THR A 226 -3.27 -14.28 6.14
CA THR A 226 -3.64 -14.29 7.57
C THR A 226 -5.00 -13.65 7.84
N ARG A 227 -5.69 -13.14 6.81
CA ARG A 227 -7.02 -12.53 6.94
C ARG A 227 -8.04 -13.43 7.67
N PRO A 228 -8.14 -14.74 7.41
CA PRO A 228 -9.05 -15.59 8.18
C PRO A 228 -8.77 -15.54 9.68
N ALA A 229 -7.48 -15.48 10.08
CA ALA A 229 -7.07 -15.50 11.48
C ALA A 229 -7.38 -14.17 12.17
N ALA A 230 -7.20 -13.07 11.44
CA ALA A 230 -7.65 -11.75 11.86
C ALA A 230 -9.17 -11.72 12.10
N GLU A 231 -9.97 -12.24 11.16
CA GLU A 231 -11.43 -12.29 11.30
C GLU A 231 -11.89 -13.14 12.47
N ALA A 232 -11.19 -14.24 12.77
CA ALA A 232 -11.46 -15.07 13.95
C ALA A 232 -11.13 -14.33 15.27
N LEU A 233 -10.02 -13.57 15.32
CA LEU A 233 -9.70 -12.71 16.47
C LEU A 233 -10.75 -11.62 16.68
N ASP A 234 -11.19 -10.95 15.62
CA ASP A 234 -12.22 -9.89 15.69
C ASP A 234 -13.57 -10.41 16.20
N GLN A 235 -13.89 -11.67 15.91
CA GLN A 235 -15.11 -12.35 16.38
C GLN A 235 -14.99 -12.84 17.84
N GLY A 236 -13.86 -12.59 18.51
CA GLY A 236 -13.61 -13.11 19.85
C GLY A 236 -13.41 -14.63 19.86
N ARG A 237 -12.88 -15.21 18.77
CA ARG A 237 -12.60 -16.65 18.62
C ARG A 237 -11.09 -16.93 18.51
N PRO A 238 -10.32 -16.67 19.59
CA PRO A 238 -8.87 -16.85 19.59
C PRO A 238 -8.45 -18.31 19.31
N GLY A 239 -9.24 -19.30 19.73
CA GLY A 239 -8.95 -20.71 19.41
C GLY A 239 -9.05 -21.04 17.91
N GLU A 240 -9.94 -20.38 17.17
CA GLU A 240 -10.02 -20.55 15.70
C GLU A 240 -8.85 -19.85 15.02
N ALA A 241 -8.49 -18.65 15.48
CA ALA A 241 -7.33 -17.92 14.97
C ALA A 241 -6.02 -18.70 15.19
N ALA A 242 -5.81 -19.26 16.38
CA ALA A 242 -4.63 -20.08 16.67
C ALA A 242 -4.51 -21.29 15.73
N ARG A 243 -5.62 -22.00 15.44
CA ARG A 243 -5.62 -23.13 14.50
C ARG A 243 -5.20 -22.71 13.08
N GLN A 244 -5.69 -21.57 12.61
CA GLN A 244 -5.34 -21.06 11.28
C GLN A 244 -3.87 -20.60 11.21
N LEU A 245 -3.33 -20.05 12.31
CA LEU A 245 -1.90 -19.73 12.40
C LEU A 245 -1.02 -20.99 12.38
N ARG A 246 -1.44 -22.09 13.04
CA ARG A 246 -0.74 -23.39 12.95
C ARG A 246 -0.76 -23.98 11.54
N GLU A 247 -1.91 -23.94 10.88
CA GLU A 247 -2.04 -24.38 9.49
C GLU A 247 -1.16 -23.54 8.54
N LEU A 248 -1.01 -22.24 8.82
CA LEU A 248 -0.07 -21.38 8.11
C LEU A 248 1.39 -21.71 8.44
N ALA A 249 1.70 -22.10 9.67
CA ALA A 249 3.03 -22.55 10.08
C ALA A 249 3.47 -23.78 9.29
N ASP A 250 2.57 -24.74 9.06
CA ASP A 250 2.81 -25.91 8.20
C ASP A 250 3.08 -25.52 6.73
N GLN A 251 2.50 -24.40 6.29
CA GLN A 251 2.63 -23.88 4.92
C GLN A 251 3.71 -22.80 4.77
N VAL A 252 4.43 -22.43 5.83
CA VAL A 252 5.36 -21.29 5.84
C VAL A 252 6.50 -21.44 4.84
N GLY A 253 6.88 -22.68 4.53
CA GLY A 253 7.88 -23.01 3.52
C GLY A 253 7.45 -22.64 2.09
N GLN A 254 6.14 -22.53 1.84
CA GLN A 254 5.56 -22.12 0.56
C GLN A 254 5.38 -20.60 0.45
N LEU A 255 5.45 -19.87 1.57
CA LEU A 255 5.40 -18.41 1.55
C LEU A 255 6.64 -17.82 0.88
N SER A 256 6.44 -16.75 0.11
CA SER A 256 7.56 -16.02 -0.48
C SER A 256 8.38 -15.32 0.61
N PRO A 257 9.69 -15.07 0.39
CA PRO A 257 10.51 -14.29 1.33
C PRO A 257 9.93 -12.90 1.59
N GLN A 258 9.32 -12.29 0.57
CA GLN A 258 8.68 -11.00 0.68
C GLN A 258 7.45 -11.05 1.62
N ALA A 259 6.57 -12.03 1.45
CA ALA A 259 5.39 -12.19 2.32
C ALA A 259 5.78 -12.42 3.79
N ARG A 260 6.84 -13.19 4.05
CA ARG A 260 7.37 -13.37 5.41
C ARG A 260 7.91 -12.07 6.01
N ASN A 261 8.65 -11.29 5.22
CA ASN A 261 9.17 -10.00 5.67
C ASN A 261 8.06 -8.99 5.94
N ASP A 262 7.04 -8.95 5.08
CA ASP A 262 5.90 -8.06 5.23
C ASP A 262 5.08 -8.41 6.49
N LEU A 263 4.86 -9.72 6.75
CA LEU A 263 4.23 -10.20 7.98
C LEU A 263 5.06 -9.84 9.22
N GLY A 264 6.38 -10.08 9.18
CA GLY A 264 7.27 -9.71 10.28
C GLY A 264 7.34 -8.19 10.52
N GLN A 265 7.16 -7.36 9.49
CA GLN A 265 7.07 -5.91 9.65
C GLN A 265 5.74 -5.49 10.31
N ALA A 266 4.62 -6.10 9.90
CA ALA A 266 3.32 -5.86 10.51
C ALA A 266 3.31 -6.23 12.00
N LEU A 267 3.90 -7.37 12.37
CA LEU A 267 4.03 -7.80 13.78
C LEU A 267 4.89 -6.83 14.62
N ARG A 268 5.99 -6.30 14.06
CA ARG A 268 6.81 -5.27 14.74
C ARG A 268 6.09 -3.93 14.90
N GLU A 269 5.17 -3.61 14.00
CA GLU A 269 4.30 -2.43 14.15
C GLU A 269 3.27 -2.65 15.27
N ALA A 270 2.60 -3.80 15.29
CA ALA A 270 1.71 -4.17 16.38
C ALA A 270 2.42 -4.19 17.75
N ALA A 271 3.63 -4.77 17.82
CA ALA A 271 4.45 -4.77 19.03
C ALA A 271 4.71 -3.34 19.55
N ARG A 272 5.02 -2.38 18.66
CA ARG A 272 5.23 -0.97 19.04
C ARG A 272 3.97 -0.30 19.56
N GLN A 273 2.79 -0.65 19.04
CA GLN A 273 1.51 -0.14 19.52
C GLN A 273 1.13 -0.73 20.89
N ILE A 274 1.51 -1.99 21.16
CA ILE A 274 1.17 -2.71 22.39
C ILE A 274 2.18 -2.43 23.52
N ALA A 275 3.43 -2.10 23.18
CA ALA A 275 4.50 -1.86 24.15
C ALA A 275 4.16 -0.91 25.32
N PRO A 276 3.37 0.17 25.14
CA PRO A 276 2.99 1.05 26.25
C PRO A 276 2.12 0.39 27.31
N THR A 277 1.31 -0.60 26.92
CA THR A 277 0.35 -1.26 27.83
C THR A 277 0.86 -2.62 28.29
N SER A 278 1.52 -3.38 27.40
CA SER A 278 1.96 -4.75 27.64
C SER A 278 3.36 -4.98 27.07
N PRO A 279 4.43 -4.55 27.79
CA PRO A 279 5.80 -4.63 27.29
C PRO A 279 6.27 -6.08 27.06
N GLY A 280 5.83 -7.03 27.89
CA GLY A 280 6.17 -8.45 27.72
C GLY A 280 5.60 -9.07 26.44
N LEU A 281 4.36 -8.72 26.08
CA LEU A 281 3.73 -9.19 24.85
C LEU A 281 4.40 -8.58 23.60
N ALA A 282 4.75 -7.30 23.68
CA ALA A 282 5.46 -6.61 22.61
C ALA A 282 6.83 -7.26 22.33
N GLU A 283 7.56 -7.67 23.37
CA GLU A 283 8.83 -8.36 23.23
C GLU A 283 8.65 -9.75 22.58
N GLN A 284 7.63 -10.50 22.98
CA GLN A 284 7.30 -11.79 22.34
C GLN A 284 6.94 -11.63 20.86
N LEU A 285 6.14 -10.62 20.51
CA LEU A 285 5.78 -10.31 19.12
C LEU A 285 7.01 -9.91 18.28
N ASN A 286 7.96 -9.16 18.85
CA ASN A 286 9.22 -8.84 18.18
C ASN A 286 10.05 -10.11 17.93
N GLN A 287 10.14 -11.02 18.91
CA GLN A 287 10.86 -12.28 18.75
C GLN A 287 10.22 -13.17 17.66
N SER A 288 8.90 -13.27 17.61
CA SER A 288 8.20 -13.97 16.51
C SER A 288 8.44 -13.31 15.16
N ALA A 289 8.44 -11.98 15.09
CA ALA A 289 8.72 -11.25 13.86
C ALA A 289 10.15 -11.47 13.34
N ASP A 290 11.14 -11.53 14.23
CA ASP A 290 12.53 -11.80 13.87
C ASP A 290 12.72 -13.26 13.42
N GLY A 291 12.03 -14.21 14.06
CA GLY A 291 12.00 -15.62 13.65
C GLY A 291 11.39 -15.82 12.25
N LEU A 292 10.33 -15.07 11.92
CA LEU A 292 9.73 -15.05 10.59
C LEU A 292 10.69 -14.54 9.50
N ALA A 293 11.44 -13.48 9.80
CA ALA A 293 12.40 -12.87 8.88
C ALA A 293 13.62 -13.79 8.61
N ALA A 294 14.05 -14.57 9.61
CA ALA A 294 15.16 -15.50 9.46
C ALA A 294 14.84 -16.68 8.50
N GLY A 295 13.55 -17.02 8.35
CA GLY A 295 13.06 -18.00 7.38
C GLY A 295 13.29 -19.47 7.77
N GLY A 296 12.89 -20.39 6.88
CA GLY A 296 13.02 -21.83 7.11
C GLY A 296 12.24 -22.32 8.33
N GLY A 297 12.84 -23.25 9.10
CA GLY A 297 12.20 -23.83 10.29
C GLY A 297 11.96 -22.82 11.43
N GLN A 298 12.71 -21.72 11.48
CA GLN A 298 12.51 -20.66 12.47
C GLN A 298 11.21 -19.88 12.23
N ALA A 299 10.81 -19.72 10.96
CA ALA A 299 9.54 -19.08 10.61
C ALA A 299 8.33 -19.94 11.01
N ALA A 300 8.45 -21.27 10.95
CA ALA A 300 7.40 -22.18 11.41
C ALA A 300 7.25 -22.12 12.94
N ALA A 301 8.38 -22.16 13.67
CA ALA A 301 8.39 -22.03 15.12
C ALA A 301 7.79 -20.69 15.58
N ALA A 302 8.14 -19.59 14.92
CA ALA A 302 7.59 -18.27 15.22
C ALA A 302 6.06 -18.17 15.04
N LEU A 303 5.49 -18.85 14.04
CA LEU A 303 4.03 -18.89 13.84
C LEU A 303 3.33 -19.79 14.87
N GLU A 304 3.97 -20.88 15.29
CA GLU A 304 3.46 -21.75 16.37
C GLU A 304 3.48 -21.03 17.73
N ASP A 305 4.54 -20.27 18.02
CA ASP A 305 4.65 -19.45 19.21
C ASP A 305 3.55 -18.37 19.22
N LEU A 306 3.29 -17.74 18.06
CA LEU A 306 2.21 -16.78 17.90
C LEU A 306 0.83 -17.43 18.10
N ALA A 307 0.62 -18.64 17.58
CA ALA A 307 -0.62 -19.39 17.77
C ALA A 307 -0.86 -19.72 19.26
N SER A 308 0.19 -20.13 19.97
CA SER A 308 0.15 -20.41 21.41
C SER A 308 -0.15 -19.17 22.24
N LEU A 309 0.44 -18.02 21.87
CA LEU A 309 0.19 -16.73 22.49
C LEU A 309 -1.27 -16.28 22.31
N VAL A 310 -1.83 -16.43 21.10
CA VAL A 310 -3.24 -16.14 20.82
C VAL A 310 -4.19 -17.04 21.63
N GLU A 311 -3.87 -18.33 21.76
CA GLU A 311 -4.67 -19.27 22.53
C GLU A 311 -4.64 -18.94 24.04
N GLN A 312 -3.45 -18.62 24.58
CA GLN A 312 -3.29 -18.17 25.96
C GLN A 312 -4.08 -16.89 26.24
N PHE A 313 -4.03 -15.93 25.30
CA PHE A 313 -4.82 -14.70 25.38
C PHE A 313 -6.32 -15.02 25.47
N GLY A 314 -6.82 -15.94 24.65
CA GLY A 314 -8.22 -16.36 24.69
C GLY A 314 -8.67 -17.02 25.98
N GLN A 315 -7.81 -17.86 26.57
CA GLN A 315 -8.12 -18.54 27.84
C GLN A 315 -8.23 -17.55 29.00
N SER A 316 -7.39 -16.50 29.00
CA SER A 316 -7.46 -15.43 30.01
C SER A 316 -8.77 -14.63 29.92
N GLN A 317 -9.21 -14.29 28.71
CA GLN A 317 -10.45 -13.54 28.50
C GLN A 317 -11.71 -14.34 28.87
N ALA A 318 -11.72 -15.65 28.60
CA ALA A 318 -12.82 -16.53 28.98
C ALA A 318 -12.94 -16.69 30.51
N SER A 319 -11.83 -16.57 31.24
CA SER A 319 -11.79 -16.71 32.70
C SER A 319 -12.38 -15.49 33.43
N ASP A 320 -12.25 -14.29 32.86
CA ASP A 320 -12.78 -13.04 33.43
C ASP A 320 -14.29 -12.83 33.18
N GLN A 321 -14.89 -13.57 32.23
CA GLN A 321 -16.31 -13.42 31.87
C GLN A 321 -17.28 -14.33 32.63
N ALA A 322 -16.80 -15.18 33.54
CA ALA A 322 -17.66 -16.01 34.40
C ALA A 322 -17.83 -15.34 35.78
N PRO A 323 -18.98 -14.69 36.08
CA PRO A 323 -19.21 -14.11 37.39
C PRO A 323 -19.62 -15.23 38.36
N GLY A 324 -18.72 -15.60 39.28
CA GLY A 324 -19.10 -16.26 40.53
C GLY A 324 -19.03 -17.79 40.57
N ALA A 325 -17.82 -18.36 40.50
CA ALA A 325 -17.55 -19.64 41.15
C ALA A 325 -16.18 -19.57 41.87
N PRO A 326 -16.11 -19.83 43.19
CA PRO A 326 -14.85 -19.77 43.92
C PRO A 326 -13.91 -20.89 43.46
N HIS A 327 -12.65 -20.51 43.23
CA HIS A 327 -11.52 -21.37 42.91
C HIS A 327 -11.40 -22.57 43.87
N GLY A 328 -11.68 -23.77 43.35
CA GLY A 328 -11.31 -25.04 43.95
C GLY A 328 -9.96 -25.50 43.40
N GLN A 329 -8.94 -25.39 44.23
CA GLN A 329 -7.60 -25.93 44.02
C GLN A 329 -7.67 -27.43 43.68
N SER A 330 -7.12 -27.83 42.53
CA SER A 330 -6.80 -29.24 42.27
C SER A 330 -5.53 -29.34 41.44
N ALA A 331 -4.41 -29.45 42.16
CA ALA A 331 -3.24 -30.19 41.70
C ALA A 331 -3.61 -31.67 41.64
N GLY A 332 -3.42 -32.31 40.47
CA GLY A 332 -3.84 -33.69 40.24
C GLY A 332 -3.05 -34.34 39.11
N GLN A 333 -2.05 -35.12 39.52
CA GLN A 333 -1.18 -35.96 38.71
C GLN A 333 -1.95 -37.09 38.02
N GLY A 334 -1.68 -37.32 36.73
CA GLY A 334 -1.74 -38.62 36.06
C GLY A 334 -3.10 -39.17 35.63
N ALA A 335 -3.23 -39.54 34.35
CA ALA A 335 -3.70 -40.87 33.92
C ALA A 335 -3.70 -40.97 32.40
N SER A 336 -2.87 -41.89 31.91
CA SER A 336 -3.02 -42.56 30.61
C SER A 336 -4.43 -43.16 30.48
N GLY A 337 -5.09 -42.93 29.36
CA GLY A 337 -6.41 -43.47 29.06
C GLY A 337 -6.61 -43.65 27.56
N ALA A 338 -6.21 -44.83 27.07
CA ALA A 338 -6.62 -45.32 25.76
C ALA A 338 -8.15 -45.55 25.76
N GLY A 339 -8.82 -45.06 24.72
CA GLY A 339 -10.27 -45.16 24.57
C GLY A 339 -10.67 -45.17 23.10
N GLN A 340 -10.61 -46.37 22.54
CA GLN A 340 -11.05 -46.74 21.20
C GLN A 340 -12.60 -46.65 21.11
N GLY A 341 -13.13 -45.95 20.11
CA GLY A 341 -14.57 -45.85 19.86
C GLY A 341 -14.88 -45.51 18.40
N SER A 342 -15.30 -46.52 17.65
CA SER A 342 -15.69 -46.50 16.24
C SER A 342 -16.98 -45.71 15.95
N LEU A 343 -16.94 -44.87 14.88
CA LEU A 343 -17.86 -44.70 13.72
C LEU A 343 -19.40 -44.51 13.94
N PRO A 344 -20.20 -44.05 12.95
CA PRO A 344 -19.92 -43.31 11.69
C PRO A 344 -20.88 -42.10 11.42
N GLY A 345 -20.62 -41.32 10.37
CA GLY A 345 -21.67 -40.66 9.57
C GLY A 345 -21.83 -39.15 9.71
N ASP A 346 -21.28 -38.39 8.74
CA ASP A 346 -22.03 -37.52 7.81
C ASP A 346 -21.07 -36.57 7.08
N GLN A 347 -20.41 -37.13 6.06
CA GLN A 347 -19.74 -36.36 5.02
C GLN A 347 -20.81 -35.73 4.11
N ARG A 348 -21.14 -34.45 4.35
CA ARG A 348 -21.81 -33.63 3.34
C ARG A 348 -20.76 -33.11 2.35
N GLU A 349 -20.59 -33.87 1.27
CA GLU A 349 -20.11 -33.37 0.00
C GLU A 349 -21.02 -32.23 -0.47
N ARG A 350 -20.53 -30.99 -0.39
CA ARG A 350 -21.04 -29.91 -1.24
C ARG A 350 -20.21 -29.89 -2.51
N ALA A 351 -20.70 -30.66 -3.48
CA ALA A 351 -20.33 -30.55 -4.88
C ALA A 351 -20.51 -29.09 -5.34
N SER A 352 -19.39 -28.38 -5.50
CA SER A 352 -19.35 -27.19 -6.32
C SER A 352 -19.45 -27.67 -7.77
N GLN A 353 -20.60 -27.39 -8.40
CA GLN A 353 -20.83 -27.54 -9.83
C GLN A 353 -19.79 -26.69 -10.59
N ARG A 354 -18.64 -27.29 -10.89
CA ARG A 354 -17.78 -26.84 -11.97
C ARG A 354 -18.43 -27.27 -13.27
N LEU A 355 -18.78 -26.27 -14.06
CA LEU A 355 -19.23 -26.35 -15.44
C LEU A 355 -18.20 -27.17 -16.25
N GLY A 356 -18.49 -28.45 -16.44
CA GLY A 356 -17.74 -29.34 -17.32
C GLY A 356 -17.96 -28.93 -18.76
N VAL A 357 -16.98 -28.23 -19.32
CA VAL A 357 -16.80 -28.17 -20.77
C VAL A 357 -15.74 -29.21 -21.08
N ASP A 358 -16.18 -30.33 -21.66
CA ASP A 358 -15.29 -31.35 -22.22
C ASP A 358 -14.44 -30.71 -23.31
N GLY A 359 -13.16 -30.57 -23.02
CA GLY A 359 -12.14 -30.23 -24.02
C GLY A 359 -11.97 -31.41 -24.97
N VAL A 360 -12.77 -31.43 -26.04
CA VAL A 360 -12.47 -32.25 -27.22
C VAL A 360 -11.22 -31.67 -27.87
N PRO A 361 -10.10 -32.39 -27.97
CA PRO A 361 -8.96 -31.93 -28.75
C PRO A 361 -9.38 -31.91 -30.22
N LEU A 362 -9.44 -30.71 -30.79
CA LEU A 362 -9.64 -30.53 -32.22
C LEU A 362 -8.33 -30.91 -32.92
N GLU A 363 -8.27 -32.11 -33.51
CA GLU A 363 -7.21 -32.49 -34.42
C GLU A 363 -7.27 -31.59 -35.65
N LEU A 364 -6.34 -30.62 -35.72
CA LEU A 364 -6.08 -29.91 -36.96
C LEU A 364 -5.37 -30.87 -37.90
N ALA A 365 -6.11 -31.41 -38.87
CA ALA A 365 -5.54 -32.09 -40.01
C ALA A 365 -4.58 -31.13 -40.73
N SER A 366 -3.27 -31.36 -40.57
CA SER A 366 -2.26 -30.75 -41.41
C SER A 366 -2.25 -31.49 -42.74
N ASP A 367 -3.12 -31.06 -43.65
CA ASP A 367 -3.06 -31.50 -45.03
C ASP A 367 -1.79 -30.95 -45.68
N GLY A 368 -1.07 -31.84 -46.35
CA GLY A 368 0.29 -31.64 -46.82
C GLY A 368 0.44 -30.48 -47.81
N GLY A 369 1.58 -29.79 -47.71
CA GLY A 369 1.99 -28.74 -48.63
C GLY A 369 3.45 -28.37 -48.42
N SER A 370 4.35 -29.32 -48.68
CA SER A 370 5.78 -29.09 -48.75
C SER A 370 6.10 -28.02 -49.81
N THR A 371 6.50 -26.84 -49.36
CA THR A 371 7.20 -25.87 -50.21
C THR A 371 8.48 -25.43 -49.48
N VAL A 372 9.59 -25.93 -50.00
CA VAL A 372 10.96 -25.66 -49.58
C VAL A 372 11.34 -24.22 -49.91
N PRO A 373 11.88 -23.42 -48.97
CA PRO A 373 12.70 -22.26 -49.32
C PRO A 373 14.15 -22.70 -49.50
N GLY A 374 14.71 -22.38 -50.66
CA GLY A 374 16.02 -22.80 -51.12
C GLY A 374 17.20 -22.35 -50.24
N ALA A 375 18.22 -23.20 -50.25
CA ALA A 375 19.56 -22.93 -49.75
C ALA A 375 20.20 -21.78 -50.54
N GLY A 376 20.47 -20.67 -49.86
CA GLY A 376 21.38 -19.64 -50.33
C GLY A 376 22.79 -19.91 -49.78
N ASN A 377 23.73 -20.12 -50.69
CA ASN A 377 25.17 -20.23 -50.43
C ASN A 377 25.71 -19.07 -49.59
N ALA A 378 26.51 -19.39 -48.58
CA ALA A 378 27.56 -18.53 -48.07
C ALA A 378 28.82 -19.38 -47.88
N GLU A 379 29.63 -19.42 -48.92
CA GLU A 379 31.01 -19.90 -48.89
C GLU A 379 31.89 -18.93 -48.08
N GLN A 380 32.70 -19.51 -47.20
CA GLN A 380 34.06 -19.10 -46.84
C GLN A 380 34.32 -17.67 -46.32
N ALA A 381 34.63 -17.59 -45.02
CA ALA A 381 35.96 -17.14 -44.59
C ALA A 381 36.23 -17.46 -43.11
N SER A 382 37.14 -18.43 -42.91
CA SER A 382 38.22 -18.43 -41.91
C SER A 382 37.87 -18.37 -40.42
N ALA A 383 37.99 -19.54 -39.77
CA ALA A 383 38.56 -19.66 -38.42
C ALA A 383 40.08 -19.33 -38.49
N PRO A 384 40.73 -19.04 -37.34
CA PRO A 384 41.26 -20.14 -36.54
C PRO A 384 41.09 -19.99 -35.01
N GLU A 385 41.08 -21.17 -34.36
CA GLU A 385 41.71 -21.55 -33.08
C GLU A 385 41.54 -20.61 -31.88
N GLY A 386 40.96 -21.00 -30.75
CA GLY A 386 41.12 -22.26 -30.01
C GLY A 386 41.59 -21.91 -28.59
N GLY A 387 40.91 -22.37 -27.54
CA GLY A 387 41.41 -22.13 -26.18
C GLY A 387 40.40 -22.21 -25.04
N THR A 388 40.22 -23.43 -24.54
CA THR A 388 40.15 -23.81 -23.12
C THR A 388 39.16 -23.14 -22.15
N ALA A 389 38.31 -24.02 -21.59
CA ALA A 389 37.66 -23.86 -20.30
C ALA A 389 38.63 -23.39 -19.20
N GLY A 390 38.21 -22.37 -18.44
CA GLY A 390 38.97 -21.81 -17.33
C GLY A 390 38.04 -21.12 -16.35
N THR A 391 37.90 -21.75 -15.19
CA THR A 391 37.24 -21.30 -13.97
C THR A 391 37.90 -20.05 -13.39
N GLY A 392 37.09 -19.10 -12.93
CA GLY A 392 37.42 -18.15 -11.86
C GLY A 392 38.12 -16.85 -12.26
N SER A 393 37.52 -15.71 -11.86
CA SER A 393 38.18 -14.60 -11.15
C SER A 393 37.44 -13.28 -11.40
N PHE A 394 36.76 -12.78 -10.36
CA PHE A 394 36.28 -11.39 -10.32
C PHE A 394 37.48 -10.47 -10.11
N THR A 395 37.99 -9.89 -11.20
CA THR A 395 39.00 -8.84 -11.12
C THR A 395 38.29 -7.48 -11.09
N ARG A 396 38.26 -6.87 -9.91
CA ARG A 396 37.84 -5.47 -9.68
C ARG A 396 38.87 -4.55 -10.36
N GLY A 397 38.50 -3.98 -11.51
CA GLY A 397 39.31 -3.02 -12.26
C GLY A 397 38.64 -1.64 -12.38
N SER A 398 39.37 -0.63 -11.90
CA SER A 398 39.37 0.80 -12.23
C SER A 398 38.06 1.56 -12.51
N GLN A 399 37.85 2.59 -11.66
CA GLN A 399 36.98 3.73 -11.91
C GLN A 399 37.51 4.56 -13.09
N SER A 400 36.97 4.34 -14.30
CA SER A 400 37.00 5.32 -15.38
C SER A 400 35.69 6.11 -15.34
N ASN A 401 35.80 7.42 -15.12
CA ASN A 401 34.69 8.37 -14.97
C ASN A 401 34.09 8.75 -16.34
N GLU A 402 33.91 7.77 -17.22
CA GLU A 402 33.34 7.96 -18.55
C GLU A 402 31.84 7.71 -18.46
N ARG A 403 31.02 8.74 -18.68
CA ARG A 403 29.57 8.61 -18.76
C ARG A 403 29.24 7.65 -19.90
N VAL A 404 28.94 6.41 -19.54
CA VAL A 404 28.31 5.43 -20.44
C VAL A 404 26.98 6.04 -20.90
N SER A 405 26.93 6.47 -22.15
CA SER A 405 25.68 6.78 -22.84
C SER A 405 24.94 5.46 -23.04
N ILE A 406 24.09 5.12 -22.07
CA ILE A 406 23.17 3.98 -22.16
C ILE A 406 22.26 4.25 -23.36
N GLY A 407 22.54 3.56 -24.47
CA GLY A 407 21.64 3.52 -25.62
C GLY A 407 20.27 2.99 -25.20
N ASP A 408 19.23 3.43 -25.91
CA ASP A 408 17.82 3.11 -25.63
C ASP A 408 17.65 1.60 -25.41
N ASP A 409 17.52 1.22 -24.14
CA ASP A 409 17.23 -0.14 -23.71
C ASP A 409 15.85 -0.52 -24.27
N PRO A 410 15.75 -1.50 -25.19
CA PRO A 410 14.50 -1.87 -25.86
C PRO A 410 13.46 -2.46 -24.90
N LEU A 411 13.82 -2.72 -23.64
CA LEU A 411 12.92 -3.19 -22.58
C LEU A 411 12.41 -2.05 -21.69
N ARG A 412 12.91 -0.83 -21.86
CA ARG A 412 12.49 0.30 -21.04
C ARG A 412 11.16 0.86 -21.55
N ILE A 413 10.07 0.31 -21.03
CA ILE A 413 8.70 0.76 -21.32
C ILE A 413 8.63 2.28 -21.08
N PRO A 414 8.34 3.07 -22.13
CA PRO A 414 8.16 4.52 -22.04
C PRO A 414 7.19 4.88 -20.90
N ALA A 415 7.49 5.96 -20.17
CA ALA A 415 6.71 6.35 -18.99
C ALA A 415 5.21 6.57 -19.30
N ASP A 416 4.87 6.91 -20.54
CA ASP A 416 3.50 7.06 -21.03
C ASP A 416 2.78 5.74 -21.35
N LEU A 417 3.51 4.62 -21.45
CA LEU A 417 2.95 3.28 -21.61
C LEU A 417 2.81 2.53 -20.27
N ARG A 418 3.52 2.95 -19.20
CA ARG A 418 3.35 2.37 -17.87
C ARG A 418 1.92 2.51 -17.34
N ASP A 419 1.33 3.70 -17.46
CA ASP A 419 -0.04 3.94 -17.00
C ASP A 419 -1.07 3.06 -17.74
N VAL A 420 -0.84 2.75 -19.02
CA VAL A 420 -1.75 1.93 -19.82
C VAL A 420 -1.65 0.45 -19.45
N VAL A 421 -0.45 -0.05 -19.14
CA VAL A 421 -0.24 -1.42 -18.65
C VAL A 421 -0.81 -1.56 -17.25
N GLN A 422 -0.61 -0.56 -16.37
CA GLN A 422 -1.14 -0.59 -15.01
C GLN A 422 -2.68 -0.57 -15.00
N ASP A 423 -3.32 0.19 -15.88
CA ASP A 423 -4.78 0.19 -16.05
C ASP A 423 -5.33 -1.11 -16.68
N TYR A 424 -4.52 -1.86 -17.43
CA TYR A 424 -4.96 -3.11 -18.08
C TYR A 424 -4.83 -4.33 -17.17
N PHE A 425 -3.92 -4.28 -16.20
CA PHE A 425 -3.64 -5.37 -15.26
C PHE A 425 -4.15 -5.13 -13.83
N SER A 426 -4.83 -4.00 -13.58
CA SER A 426 -5.54 -3.77 -12.31
C SER A 426 -6.97 -4.32 -12.44
N PRO A 427 -7.37 -5.33 -11.64
CA PRO A 427 -8.69 -5.97 -11.72
C PRO A 427 -9.86 -5.04 -11.34
#